data_AF-A0A6I9XWJ8-F1
#
_entry.id   AF-A0A6I9XWJ8-F1
#
_cell.length_a   1.000
_cell.length_b   1.000
_cell.length_c   1.000
_cell.angle_alpha   90.00
_cell.angle_beta   90.00
_cell.angle_gamma   90.00
#
_symmetry.space_group_name_H-M   'P 1'
#
loop_
_entity.id
_entity.type
_entity.pdbx_description
1 polymer ?
#
loop_
_entity_poly.entity_id
_entity_poly.type
_entity_poly.pdbx_seq_one_letter_code
_entity_poly.pdbx_strand_id
1 'polypeptide(L)'
;MNECQNGLSRRPLILDQVPQKLLFCVTKQGQEVFDMLRSLPSRGVKLEIAVNSPQSSEDDTDELTRDGADVRYVKMKELTGGIVHTKLWVVDRKHLYIGSANMDWRSLTQVKELGIALYNCSCLAQDLHRIFAMYRILGKEGASLPTTWPRDLAAKSSLEEPRKIQLNGVEAQVYISSSPPALCSTGRTSDLSAILSTIGDAQEFIYISVMDYEPQCIYCNPKR
;
A
#
# COMPACT_ATOMS: atom_id res chain seq x y z
N MET A 1 -26.53 18.06 18.26
CA MET A 1 -26.09 18.51 19.60
C MET A 1 -26.90 17.76 20.65
N ASN A 2 -26.29 17.50 21.81
CA ASN A 2 -26.72 16.68 22.96
C ASN A 2 -26.09 15.27 22.97
N GLU A 3 -25.44 14.78 24.02
CA GLU A 3 -24.79 15.35 25.22
C GLU A 3 -24.13 14.13 25.90
N CYS A 4 -22.81 14.13 26.11
CA CYS A 4 -22.14 13.10 26.91
C CYS A 4 -22.18 13.52 28.39
N GLN A 5 -23.06 12.92 29.19
CA GLN A 5 -23.16 13.20 30.63
C GLN A 5 -22.04 12.53 31.43
N ASN A 6 -21.56 13.28 32.43
CA ASN A 6 -20.54 12.96 33.42
C ASN A 6 -21.01 11.95 34.48
N GLY A 7 -20.14 11.01 34.82
CA GLY A 7 -20.23 10.20 36.04
C GLY A 7 -18.83 9.82 36.52
N LEU A 8 -18.30 10.59 37.47
CA LEU A 8 -17.02 10.37 38.16
C LEU A 8 -17.12 9.21 39.16
N SER A 9 -16.17 8.26 39.10
CA SER A 9 -15.69 7.54 40.28
C SER A 9 -14.21 7.21 40.13
N ARG A 10 -13.44 7.54 41.18
CA ARG A 10 -11.97 7.57 41.22
C ARG A 10 -11.38 6.15 41.39
N ARG A 11 -10.33 5.81 40.62
CA ARG A 11 -9.13 5.01 41.02
C ARG A 11 -8.08 5.01 39.88
N PRO A 12 -6.78 4.80 40.19
CA PRO A 12 -5.64 5.24 39.38
C PRO A 12 -5.29 4.32 38.20
N LEU A 13 -4.59 4.92 37.22
CA LEU A 13 -4.11 4.36 35.96
C LEU A 13 -3.33 3.04 36.09
N ILE A 14 -3.68 2.08 35.23
CA ILE A 14 -2.72 1.32 34.41
C ILE A 14 -3.21 1.50 32.97
N LEU A 15 -2.37 2.07 32.10
CA LEU A 15 -2.66 2.30 30.67
C LEU A 15 -2.78 0.96 29.96
N ASP A 16 -3.99 0.42 29.81
CA ASP A 16 -4.19 -0.70 28.88
C ASP A 16 -5.60 -0.82 28.26
N GLN A 17 -6.50 0.15 28.42
CA GLN A 17 -7.75 0.16 27.65
C GLN A 17 -8.14 1.59 27.29
N VAL A 18 -7.92 1.96 26.02
CA VAL A 18 -8.65 3.09 25.43
C VAL A 18 -10.14 2.79 25.59
N PRO A 19 -10.95 3.69 26.18
CA PRO A 19 -12.35 3.39 26.46
C PRO A 19 -13.05 2.98 25.16
N GLN A 20 -13.70 1.81 25.20
CA GLN A 20 -14.35 1.12 24.07
C GLN A 20 -15.33 2.03 23.27
N LYS A 21 -15.91 3.04 23.93
CA LYS A 21 -16.74 4.08 23.30
C LYS A 21 -15.98 4.99 22.33
N LEU A 22 -14.71 5.27 22.58
CA LEU A 22 -13.86 6.06 21.69
C LEU A 22 -13.47 5.25 20.45
N LEU A 23 -13.24 3.94 20.62
CA LEU A 23 -12.94 3.03 19.52
C LEU A 23 -14.12 2.94 18.52
N PHE A 24 -15.36 2.84 19.01
CA PHE A 24 -16.56 2.65 18.19
C PHE A 24 -16.86 3.79 17.19
N CYS A 25 -16.53 5.04 17.55
CA CYS A 25 -16.74 6.20 16.67
C CYS A 25 -15.67 6.34 15.58
N VAL A 26 -14.47 5.82 15.83
CA VAL A 26 -13.31 5.94 14.93
C VAL A 26 -13.31 4.79 13.90
N THR A 27 -14.05 3.71 14.17
CA THR A 27 -14.17 2.53 13.32
C THR A 27 -15.26 2.60 12.24
N LYS A 28 -16.19 3.54 12.36
CA LYS A 28 -17.38 3.61 11.50
C LYS A 28 -17.02 3.88 10.03
N GLN A 29 -16.10 4.80 9.78
CA GLN A 29 -15.68 5.20 8.44
C GLN A 29 -14.96 4.05 7.72
N GLY A 30 -14.11 3.31 8.46
CA GLY A 30 -13.48 2.12 7.92
C GLY A 30 -14.49 1.04 7.56
N GLN A 31 -15.44 0.77 8.46
CA GLN A 31 -16.51 -0.20 8.20
C GLN A 31 -17.34 0.21 6.97
N GLU A 32 -17.66 1.51 6.83
CA GLU A 32 -18.34 2.04 5.65
C GLU A 32 -17.54 1.78 4.36
N VAL A 33 -16.21 1.92 4.38
CA VAL A 33 -15.35 1.57 3.25
C VAL A 33 -15.43 0.07 2.92
N PHE A 34 -15.37 -0.79 3.92
CA PHE A 34 -15.49 -2.24 3.74
C PHE A 34 -16.86 -2.64 3.15
N ASP A 35 -17.94 -2.10 3.70
CA ASP A 35 -19.31 -2.35 3.22
C ASP A 35 -19.49 -1.84 1.78
N MET A 36 -18.89 -0.69 1.45
CA MET A 36 -18.87 -0.18 0.07
C MET A 36 -18.15 -1.14 -0.87
N LEU A 37 -16.97 -1.66 -0.50
CA LEU A 37 -16.22 -2.62 -1.31
C LEU A 37 -17.03 -3.90 -1.56
N ARG A 38 -17.66 -4.44 -0.52
CA ARG A 38 -18.56 -5.61 -0.62
C ARG A 38 -19.74 -5.38 -1.57
N SER A 39 -20.26 -4.15 -1.64
CA SER A 39 -21.37 -3.82 -2.54
C SER A 39 -20.96 -3.72 -4.02
N LEU A 40 -19.68 -3.56 -4.35
CA LEU A 40 -19.22 -3.27 -5.72
C LEU A 40 -19.59 -4.37 -6.74
N PRO A 41 -19.38 -5.68 -6.47
CA PRO A 41 -19.71 -6.72 -7.45
C PRO A 41 -21.20 -6.76 -7.79
N SER A 42 -22.08 -6.56 -6.80
CA SER A 42 -23.54 -6.50 -7.02
C SER A 42 -23.98 -5.35 -7.94
N ARG A 43 -23.14 -4.31 -8.05
CA ARG A 43 -23.33 -3.15 -8.93
C ARG A 43 -22.66 -3.32 -10.30
N GLY A 44 -22.11 -4.50 -10.59
CA GLY A 44 -21.39 -4.78 -11.83
C GLY A 44 -19.96 -4.23 -11.88
N VAL A 45 -19.41 -3.77 -10.74
CA VAL A 45 -18.03 -3.28 -10.65
C VAL A 45 -17.11 -4.43 -10.26
N LYS A 46 -16.11 -4.71 -11.09
CA LYS A 46 -15.12 -5.76 -10.80
C LYS A 46 -14.16 -5.32 -9.69
N LEU A 47 -14.17 -6.02 -8.57
CA LEU A 47 -13.23 -5.83 -7.47
C LEU A 47 -12.16 -6.92 -7.51
N GLU A 48 -10.90 -6.54 -7.65
CA GLU A 48 -9.75 -7.43 -7.66
C GLU A 48 -8.82 -7.04 -6.51
N ILE A 49 -8.41 -8.01 -5.70
CA ILE A 49 -7.61 -7.77 -4.49
C ILE A 49 -6.43 -8.74 -4.48
N ALA A 50 -5.25 -8.25 -4.13
CA ALA A 50 -4.08 -9.06 -3.89
C ALA A 50 -3.59 -8.83 -2.46
N VAL A 51 -3.43 -9.92 -1.70
CA VAL A 51 -3.03 -9.91 -0.30
C VAL A 51 -1.82 -10.80 -0.07
N ASN A 52 -1.09 -10.59 1.03
CA ASN A 52 -0.01 -11.47 1.43
C ASN A 52 -0.54 -12.86 1.82
N SER A 53 0.26 -13.91 1.63
CA SER A 53 0.02 -15.24 2.21
C SER A 53 1.23 -15.69 3.02
N PRO A 54 1.05 -16.19 4.26
CA PRO A 54 -0.20 -16.25 5.02
C PRO A 54 -0.66 -14.88 5.53
N GLN A 55 -1.94 -14.77 5.91
CA GLN A 55 -2.48 -13.66 6.71
C GLN A 55 -2.71 -14.09 8.16
N SER A 56 -2.88 -13.12 9.06
CA SER A 56 -3.23 -13.38 10.47
C SER A 56 -4.71 -13.71 10.66
N SER A 57 -5.58 -13.18 9.79
CA SER A 57 -7.00 -13.51 9.64
C SER A 57 -7.36 -13.37 8.16
N GLU A 58 -8.28 -14.21 7.70
CA GLU A 58 -8.83 -14.22 6.34
C GLU A 58 -10.31 -13.81 6.32
N ASP A 59 -10.90 -13.43 7.46
CA ASP A 59 -12.35 -13.17 7.60
C ASP A 59 -12.83 -12.10 6.60
N ASP A 60 -12.15 -10.95 6.54
CA ASP A 60 -12.49 -9.84 5.64
C ASP A 60 -12.39 -10.27 4.16
N THR A 61 -11.35 -11.03 3.80
CA THR A 61 -11.14 -11.53 2.44
C THR A 61 -12.14 -12.62 2.05
N ASP A 62 -12.56 -13.45 3.00
CA ASP A 62 -13.59 -14.48 2.80
C ASP A 62 -14.95 -13.83 2.58
N GLU A 63 -15.28 -12.78 3.34
CA GLU A 63 -16.49 -11.99 3.13
C GLU A 63 -16.49 -11.31 1.75
N LEU A 64 -15.39 -10.67 1.36
CA LEU A 64 -15.27 -10.05 0.04
C LEU A 64 -15.36 -11.08 -1.10
N THR A 65 -14.75 -12.24 -0.93
CA THR A 65 -14.84 -13.34 -1.91
C THR A 65 -16.26 -13.86 -2.04
N ARG A 66 -16.96 -14.05 -0.90
CA ARG A 66 -18.37 -14.47 -0.85
C ARG A 66 -19.28 -13.48 -1.59
N ASP A 67 -18.97 -12.19 -1.52
CA ASP A 67 -19.72 -11.13 -2.20
C ASP A 67 -19.27 -10.89 -3.65
N GLY A 68 -18.31 -11.67 -4.17
CA GLY A 68 -17.95 -11.71 -5.59
C GLY A 68 -16.65 -10.99 -5.98
N ALA A 69 -15.80 -10.62 -5.02
CA ALA A 69 -14.46 -10.09 -5.30
C ALA A 69 -13.50 -11.21 -5.78
N ASP A 70 -12.57 -10.90 -6.69
CA ASP A 70 -11.45 -11.77 -7.09
C ASP A 70 -10.26 -11.51 -6.17
N VAL A 71 -10.17 -12.27 -5.07
CA VAL A 71 -9.08 -12.17 -4.10
C VAL A 71 -7.95 -13.15 -4.45
N ARG A 72 -6.71 -12.68 -4.42
CA ARG A 72 -5.50 -13.45 -4.72
C ARG A 72 -4.51 -13.39 -3.57
N TYR A 73 -4.11 -14.57 -3.10
CA TYR A 73 -3.14 -14.73 -2.03
C TYR A 73 -1.74 -14.93 -2.61
N VAL A 74 -0.84 -13.97 -2.38
CA VAL A 74 0.52 -13.97 -2.91
C VAL A 74 1.48 -14.56 -1.87
N LYS A 75 2.07 -15.71 -2.19
CA LYS A 75 3.05 -16.43 -1.37
C LYS A 75 4.43 -15.76 -1.39
N MET A 76 4.49 -14.49 -1.01
CA MET A 76 5.71 -13.66 -1.14
C MET A 76 6.91 -14.23 -0.35
N LYS A 77 6.64 -14.94 0.76
CA LYS A 77 7.67 -15.61 1.55
C LYS A 77 8.36 -16.74 0.78
N GLU A 78 7.60 -17.53 0.03
CA GLU A 78 8.14 -18.60 -0.81
C GLU A 78 8.89 -18.02 -2.03
N LEU A 79 8.40 -16.91 -2.57
CA LEU A 79 8.95 -16.27 -3.77
C LEU A 79 10.24 -15.49 -3.50
N THR A 80 10.30 -14.76 -2.39
CA THR A 80 11.36 -13.76 -2.14
C THR A 80 11.93 -13.81 -0.72
N GLY A 81 11.34 -14.58 0.19
CA GLY A 81 11.61 -14.51 1.62
C GLY A 81 10.90 -13.37 2.36
N GLY A 82 10.21 -12.47 1.63
CA GLY A 82 9.54 -11.28 2.19
C GLY A 82 8.01 -11.42 2.32
N ILE A 83 7.34 -10.26 2.43
CA ILE A 83 5.86 -10.14 2.49
C ILE A 83 5.37 -9.09 1.48
N VAL A 84 4.08 -9.12 1.13
CA VAL A 84 3.44 -8.01 0.42
C VAL A 84 3.25 -6.84 1.41
N HIS A 85 4.06 -5.80 1.26
CA HIS A 85 3.99 -4.59 2.10
C HIS A 85 3.52 -3.34 1.33
N THR A 86 3.09 -3.49 0.09
CA THR A 86 2.61 -2.40 -0.77
C THR A 86 1.13 -2.12 -0.52
N LYS A 87 0.78 -0.83 -0.39
CA LYS A 87 -0.59 -0.37 -0.16
C LYS A 87 -0.97 0.58 -1.28
N LEU A 88 -1.75 0.06 -2.23
CA LEU A 88 -2.14 0.79 -3.43
C LEU A 88 -3.57 0.50 -3.83
N TRP A 89 -4.19 1.45 -4.54
CA TRP A 89 -5.46 1.28 -5.23
C TRP A 89 -5.30 1.77 -6.65
N VAL A 90 -5.97 1.10 -7.58
CA VAL A 90 -6.14 1.59 -8.94
C VAL A 90 -7.61 1.46 -9.31
N VAL A 91 -8.24 2.58 -9.67
CA VAL A 91 -9.65 2.63 -10.05
C VAL A 91 -9.73 3.04 -11.53
N ASP A 92 -10.39 2.20 -12.33
CA ASP A 92 -10.63 2.38 -13.77
C ASP A 92 -9.37 2.68 -14.61
N ARG A 93 -8.18 2.33 -14.10
CA ARG A 93 -6.87 2.73 -14.67
C ARG A 93 -6.76 4.25 -14.90
N LYS A 94 -7.46 5.03 -14.06
CA LYS A 94 -7.58 6.50 -14.16
C LYS A 94 -7.26 7.20 -12.84
N HIS A 95 -7.63 6.59 -11.73
CA HIS A 95 -7.36 7.10 -10.38
C HIS A 95 -6.46 6.11 -9.65
N LEU A 96 -5.63 6.63 -8.75
CA LEU A 96 -4.76 5.79 -7.94
C LEU A 96 -4.62 6.34 -6.52
N TYR A 97 -4.34 5.44 -5.61
CA TYR A 97 -3.78 5.74 -4.29
C TYR A 97 -2.52 4.91 -4.11
N ILE A 98 -1.49 5.49 -3.49
CA ILE A 98 -0.32 4.78 -2.98
C ILE A 98 0.12 5.45 -1.68
N GLY A 99 0.46 4.66 -0.66
CA GLY A 99 0.85 5.21 0.63
C GLY A 99 1.23 4.13 1.65
N SER A 100 1.27 4.53 2.91
CA SER A 100 1.62 3.64 4.03
C SER A 100 0.41 2.99 4.71
N ALA A 101 -0.77 3.61 4.63
CA ALA A 101 -1.98 3.13 5.30
C ALA A 101 -2.34 1.70 4.87
N ASN A 102 -2.28 0.77 5.84
CA ASN A 102 -2.78 -0.59 5.66
C ASN A 102 -4.24 -0.58 5.22
N MET A 103 -4.63 -1.58 4.44
CA MET A 103 -6.00 -1.75 3.94
C MET A 103 -6.86 -2.56 4.89
N ASP A 104 -6.64 -2.38 6.19
CA ASP A 104 -7.60 -2.77 7.21
C ASP A 104 -8.40 -1.54 7.60
N TRP A 105 -9.71 -1.71 7.75
CA TRP A 105 -10.62 -0.64 8.05
C TRP A 105 -10.31 0.07 9.39
N ARG A 106 -9.51 -0.55 10.28
CA ARG A 106 -9.07 0.05 11.55
C ARG A 106 -7.89 1.01 11.36
N SER A 107 -6.97 0.73 10.45
CA SER A 107 -5.77 1.56 10.19
C SER A 107 -6.07 2.89 9.52
N LEU A 108 -7.15 2.97 8.71
CA LEU A 108 -7.50 4.18 7.97
C LEU A 108 -7.82 5.40 8.84
N THR A 109 -8.06 5.20 10.14
CA THR A 109 -8.56 6.27 11.03
C THR A 109 -7.74 6.45 12.31
N GLN A 110 -6.82 5.53 12.62
CA GLN A 110 -6.15 5.49 13.94
C GLN A 110 -4.63 5.65 13.86
N VAL A 111 -4.02 5.49 12.69
CA VAL A 111 -2.56 5.55 12.51
C VAL A 111 -2.19 6.81 11.72
N LYS A 112 -1.07 7.44 12.09
CA LYS A 112 -0.49 8.51 11.28
C LYS A 112 0.11 7.90 10.03
N GLU A 113 -0.59 8.05 8.92
CA GLU A 113 -0.19 7.53 7.63
C GLU A 113 0.11 8.66 6.64
N LEU A 114 0.92 8.36 5.62
CA LEU A 114 1.18 9.25 4.50
C LEU A 114 0.84 8.53 3.20
N GLY A 115 0.11 9.20 2.32
CA GLY A 115 -0.23 8.66 1.02
C GLY A 115 -0.59 9.77 0.04
N ILE A 116 -0.57 9.42 -1.24
CA ILE A 116 -0.92 10.29 -2.35
C ILE A 116 -2.11 9.65 -3.08
N ALA A 117 -3.19 10.40 -3.22
CA ALA A 117 -4.30 10.07 -4.10
C ALA A 117 -4.25 10.98 -5.34
N LEU A 118 -4.15 10.39 -6.52
CA LEU A 118 -4.19 11.12 -7.79
C LEU A 118 -5.46 10.78 -8.55
N TYR A 119 -6.21 11.82 -8.90
CA TYR A 119 -7.43 11.70 -9.69
C TYR A 119 -7.17 12.12 -11.13
N ASN A 120 -7.80 11.42 -12.09
CA ASN A 120 -7.67 11.71 -13.52
C ASN A 120 -6.21 11.68 -14.03
N CYS A 121 -5.40 10.77 -13.48
CA CYS A 121 -3.99 10.60 -13.85
C CYS A 121 -3.78 9.21 -14.47
N SER A 122 -4.32 9.02 -15.68
CA SER A 122 -4.31 7.71 -16.34
C SER A 122 -2.91 7.19 -16.65
N CYS A 123 -1.92 8.07 -16.88
CA CYS A 123 -0.55 7.67 -17.13
C CYS A 123 0.08 6.93 -15.94
N LEU A 124 -0.02 7.50 -14.73
CA LEU A 124 0.48 6.88 -13.50
C LEU A 124 -0.43 5.75 -13.01
N ALA A 125 -1.74 5.87 -13.17
CA ALA A 125 -2.68 4.81 -12.77
C ALA A 125 -2.45 3.52 -13.57
N GLN A 126 -2.18 3.64 -14.88
CA GLN A 126 -1.78 2.50 -15.71
C GLN A 126 -0.42 1.94 -15.33
N ASP A 127 0.52 2.79 -14.92
CA ASP A 127 1.84 2.33 -14.49
C ASP A 127 1.78 1.56 -13.17
N LEU A 128 1.03 2.08 -12.18
CA LEU A 128 0.77 1.40 -10.91
C LEU A 128 -0.02 0.10 -11.11
N HIS A 129 -0.95 0.07 -12.07
CA HIS A 129 -1.69 -1.14 -12.43
C HIS A 129 -0.77 -2.28 -12.91
N ARG A 130 0.38 -1.97 -13.52
CA ARG A 130 1.34 -3.01 -13.94
C ARG A 130 1.95 -3.71 -12.73
N ILE A 131 2.24 -2.99 -11.65
CA ILE A 131 2.67 -3.58 -10.37
C ILE A 131 1.57 -4.48 -9.80
N PHE A 132 0.32 -3.99 -9.78
CA PHE A 132 -0.81 -4.81 -9.32
C PHE A 132 -1.01 -6.08 -10.16
N ALA A 133 -0.86 -5.99 -11.48
CA ALA A 133 -0.96 -7.14 -12.38
C ALA A 133 0.13 -8.18 -12.12
N MET A 134 1.34 -7.78 -11.70
CA MET A 134 2.38 -8.72 -11.25
C MET A 134 1.91 -9.51 -10.02
N TYR A 135 1.31 -8.86 -9.01
CA TYR A 135 0.75 -9.58 -7.86
C TYR A 135 -0.33 -10.58 -8.26
N ARG A 136 -1.18 -10.24 -9.22
CA ARG A 136 -2.19 -11.17 -9.73
C ARG A 136 -1.60 -12.40 -10.41
N ILE A 137 -0.50 -12.24 -11.15
CA ILE A 137 0.23 -13.38 -11.75
C ILE A 137 0.81 -14.25 -10.63
N LEU A 138 1.44 -13.63 -9.63
CA LEU A 138 2.08 -14.33 -8.52
C LEU A 138 1.09 -14.95 -7.52
N GLY A 139 -0.16 -14.51 -7.51
CA GLY A 139 -1.25 -15.09 -6.73
C GLY A 139 -1.95 -16.26 -7.41
N LYS A 140 -1.45 -16.76 -8.55
CA LYS A 140 -1.92 -18.01 -9.15
C LYS A 140 -1.28 -19.21 -8.45
N GLU A 141 -2.00 -20.33 -8.44
CA GLU A 141 -1.46 -21.59 -7.94
C GLU A 141 -0.22 -22.01 -8.72
N GLY A 142 0.83 -22.42 -8.02
CA GLY A 142 2.12 -22.81 -8.62
C GLY A 142 2.90 -21.67 -9.28
N ALA A 143 2.53 -20.41 -9.04
CA ALA A 143 3.27 -19.28 -9.60
C ALA A 143 4.70 -19.21 -9.06
N SER A 144 5.63 -18.85 -9.94
CA SER A 144 7.03 -18.61 -9.63
C SER A 144 7.46 -17.26 -10.17
N LEU A 145 8.56 -16.72 -9.65
CA LEU A 145 9.16 -15.50 -10.20
C LEU A 145 9.72 -15.80 -11.59
N PRO A 146 9.31 -15.04 -12.63
CA PRO A 146 9.89 -15.20 -13.95
C PRO A 146 11.32 -14.62 -13.96
N THR A 147 12.20 -15.17 -14.79
CA THR A 147 13.51 -14.56 -15.06
C THR A 147 13.37 -13.17 -15.71
N THR A 148 12.30 -12.97 -16.48
CA THR A 148 11.98 -11.68 -17.09
C THR A 148 10.48 -11.49 -17.11
N TRP A 149 10.02 -10.34 -16.62
CA TRP A 149 8.61 -10.00 -16.63
C TRP A 149 8.08 -9.81 -18.07
N PRO A 150 6.83 -10.19 -18.35
CA PRO A 150 6.18 -9.91 -19.63
C PRO A 150 6.31 -8.43 -20.05
N ARG A 151 6.52 -8.19 -21.35
CA ARG A 151 6.77 -6.84 -21.89
C ARG A 151 5.63 -5.86 -21.65
N ASP A 152 4.40 -6.34 -21.58
CA ASP A 152 3.21 -5.54 -21.26
C ASP A 152 3.19 -5.02 -19.81
N LEU A 153 4.02 -5.60 -18.92
CA LEU A 153 4.24 -5.19 -17.55
C LEU A 153 5.49 -4.33 -17.33
N ALA A 154 6.28 -4.04 -18.38
CA ALA A 154 7.44 -3.14 -18.27
C ALA A 154 7.03 -1.78 -17.67
N ALA A 155 7.93 -1.08 -16.97
CA ALA A 155 7.57 0.19 -16.35
C ALA A 155 7.16 1.24 -17.41
N LYS A 156 6.19 2.10 -17.08
CA LYS A 156 5.91 3.33 -17.84
C LYS A 156 6.64 4.53 -17.26
N SER A 157 7.30 4.44 -16.11
CA SER A 157 8.05 5.55 -15.56
C SER A 157 9.26 5.03 -14.80
N SER A 158 10.34 5.81 -14.84
CA SER A 158 11.58 5.54 -14.12
C SER A 158 12.23 6.86 -13.72
N LEU A 159 13.31 6.78 -12.96
CA LEU A 159 14.17 7.91 -12.63
C LEU A 159 14.72 8.59 -13.90
N GLU A 160 15.08 7.82 -14.91
CA GLU A 160 15.63 8.30 -16.19
C GLU A 160 14.53 8.87 -17.10
N GLU A 161 13.32 8.29 -17.06
CA GLU A 161 12.16 8.72 -17.85
C GLU A 161 10.94 9.00 -16.95
N PRO A 162 10.96 10.08 -16.15
CA PRO A 162 9.85 10.44 -15.29
C PRO A 162 8.68 11.02 -16.09
N ARG A 163 7.47 10.90 -15.55
CA ARG A 163 6.27 11.50 -16.15
C ARG A 163 6.10 12.93 -15.67
N LYS A 164 6.00 13.86 -16.63
CA LYS A 164 5.62 15.24 -16.37
C LYS A 164 4.11 15.32 -16.14
N ILE A 165 3.71 15.76 -14.95
CA ILE A 165 2.30 15.91 -14.55
C ILE A 165 2.12 17.22 -13.77
N GLN A 166 0.87 17.60 -13.55
CA GLN A 166 0.51 18.72 -12.67
C GLN A 166 -0.01 18.16 -11.34
N LEU A 167 0.68 18.45 -10.24
CA LEU A 167 0.24 18.14 -8.88
C LEU A 167 -0.29 19.42 -8.23
N ASN A 168 -1.60 19.52 -8.06
CA ASN A 168 -2.27 20.72 -7.52
C ASN A 168 -1.87 22.02 -8.26
N GLY A 169 -1.68 21.94 -9.58
CA GLY A 169 -1.27 23.07 -10.43
C GLY A 169 0.24 23.33 -10.48
N VAL A 170 1.05 22.53 -9.78
CA VAL A 170 2.50 22.61 -9.80
C VAL A 170 3.08 21.54 -10.72
N GLU A 171 3.93 21.94 -11.66
CA GLU A 171 4.58 21.01 -12.57
C GLU A 171 5.53 20.10 -11.78
N ALA A 172 5.37 18.80 -11.95
CA ALA A 172 6.13 17.79 -11.26
C ALA A 172 6.60 16.70 -12.22
N GLN A 173 7.78 16.14 -11.94
CA GLN A 173 8.29 14.95 -12.57
C GLN A 173 8.11 13.79 -11.59
N VAL A 174 7.31 12.80 -11.97
CA VAL A 174 6.92 11.70 -11.10
C VAL A 174 7.19 10.36 -11.77
N TYR A 175 7.77 9.45 -11.02
CA TYR A 175 7.89 8.05 -11.40
C TYR A 175 7.52 7.15 -10.22
N ILE A 176 7.20 5.89 -10.52
CA ILE A 176 6.88 4.87 -9.52
C ILE A 176 8.07 3.93 -9.40
N SER A 177 8.56 3.72 -8.19
CA SER A 177 9.56 2.70 -7.86
C SER A 177 8.90 1.45 -7.27
N SER A 178 9.66 0.37 -7.15
CA SER A 178 9.20 -0.83 -6.46
C SER A 178 10.33 -1.62 -5.82
N SER A 179 9.96 -2.56 -4.96
CA SER A 179 10.83 -3.57 -4.36
C SER A 179 10.07 -4.89 -4.16
N PRO A 180 10.78 -6.03 -4.01
CA PRO A 180 12.23 -6.22 -4.16
C PRO A 180 12.69 -6.12 -5.63
N PRO A 181 14.01 -6.17 -5.93
CA PRO A 181 14.52 -6.17 -7.32
C PRO A 181 13.87 -7.22 -8.22
N ALA A 182 13.50 -8.38 -7.69
CA ALA A 182 12.79 -9.42 -8.44
C ALA A 182 11.39 -8.99 -8.92
N LEU A 183 10.79 -7.99 -8.29
CA LEU A 183 9.51 -7.38 -8.69
C LEU A 183 9.71 -6.04 -9.41
N CYS A 184 10.93 -5.68 -9.76
CA CYS A 184 11.20 -4.58 -10.68
C CYS A 184 11.14 -5.11 -12.11
N SER A 185 10.00 -4.90 -12.79
CA SER A 185 9.86 -5.15 -14.23
C SER A 185 10.88 -4.33 -15.04
N THR A 186 11.14 -4.69 -16.30
CA THR A 186 12.03 -3.93 -17.20
C THR A 186 11.76 -2.42 -17.15
N GLY A 187 12.82 -1.63 -16.91
CA GLY A 187 12.75 -0.17 -16.80
C GLY A 187 12.26 0.37 -15.46
N ARG A 188 11.82 -0.46 -14.52
CA ARG A 188 11.36 0.01 -13.20
C ARG A 188 12.55 0.39 -12.33
N THR A 189 12.56 1.62 -11.82
CA THR A 189 13.50 2.03 -10.78
C THR A 189 13.23 1.30 -9.47
N SER A 190 14.28 0.79 -8.82
CA SER A 190 14.14 0.15 -7.50
C SER A 190 13.93 1.18 -6.40
N ASP A 191 13.22 0.80 -5.33
CA ASP A 191 13.01 1.70 -4.17
C ASP A 191 14.35 2.17 -3.57
N LEU A 192 15.36 1.28 -3.50
CA LEU A 192 16.69 1.64 -3.01
C LEU A 192 17.35 2.70 -3.89
N SER A 193 17.31 2.53 -5.21
CA SER A 193 17.85 3.52 -6.16
C SER A 193 17.12 4.86 -6.05
N ALA A 194 15.79 4.85 -5.91
CA ALA A 194 14.99 6.05 -5.78
C ALA A 194 15.34 6.82 -4.49
N ILE A 195 15.47 6.12 -3.35
CA ILE A 195 15.85 6.71 -2.06
C ILE A 195 17.27 7.28 -2.13
N LEU A 196 18.24 6.50 -2.62
CA LEU A 196 19.64 6.95 -2.71
C LEU A 196 19.81 8.14 -3.67
N SER A 197 19.12 8.15 -4.81
CA SER A 197 19.11 9.31 -5.72
C SER A 197 18.52 10.52 -5.03
N THR A 198 17.37 10.39 -4.37
CA THR A 198 16.73 11.50 -3.63
C THR A 198 17.67 12.09 -2.58
N ILE A 199 18.42 11.25 -1.87
CA ILE A 199 19.42 11.69 -0.89
C ILE A 199 20.60 12.38 -1.59
N GLY A 200 21.13 11.79 -2.67
CA GLY A 200 22.27 12.32 -3.41
C GLY A 200 21.99 13.64 -4.13
N ASP A 201 20.74 13.85 -4.56
CA ASP A 201 20.32 15.05 -5.31
C ASP A 201 19.97 16.23 -4.40
N ALA A 202 19.74 16.00 -3.10
CA ALA A 202 19.34 17.03 -2.14
C ALA A 202 20.45 18.08 -1.92
N GLN A 203 20.09 19.37 -1.99
CA GLN A 203 21.03 20.49 -1.85
C GLN A 203 21.07 21.12 -0.46
N GLU A 204 19.97 21.06 0.29
CA GLU A 204 19.84 21.72 1.60
C GLU A 204 19.37 20.77 2.70
N PHE A 205 18.16 20.21 2.55
CA PHE A 205 17.54 19.37 3.59
C PHE A 205 16.83 18.16 3.00
N ILE A 206 16.75 17.11 3.82
CA ILE A 206 15.92 15.93 3.57
C ILE A 206 15.02 15.75 4.80
N TYR A 207 13.72 15.66 4.55
CA TYR A 207 12.73 15.36 5.60
C TYR A 207 12.38 13.88 5.55
N ILE A 208 12.65 13.16 6.63
CA ILE A 208 12.42 11.72 6.74
C ILE A 208 11.32 11.48 7.78
N SER A 209 10.27 10.77 7.38
CA SER A 209 9.22 10.27 8.27
C SER A 209 9.12 8.77 8.07
N VAL A 210 9.61 8.00 9.05
CA VAL A 210 9.60 6.54 9.07
C VAL A 210 8.98 6.04 10.36
N MET A 211 8.49 4.80 10.36
CA MET A 211 8.00 4.16 11.59
C MET A 211 9.14 3.94 12.58
N ASP A 212 10.21 3.31 12.09
CA ASP A 212 11.43 3.06 12.84
C ASP A 212 12.63 3.61 12.05
N TYR A 213 13.48 4.39 12.71
CA TYR A 213 14.74 4.87 12.13
C TYR A 213 15.90 4.25 12.90
N GLU A 214 16.48 3.19 12.34
CA GLU A 214 17.69 2.58 12.89
C GLU A 214 18.84 2.77 11.89
N PRO A 215 19.77 3.72 12.14
CA PRO A 215 21.01 3.78 11.38
C PRO A 215 21.93 2.64 11.82
N GLN A 216 22.29 1.75 10.90
CA GLN A 216 23.27 0.70 11.16
C GLN A 216 24.61 1.06 10.50
N CYS A 217 25.68 1.13 11.30
CA CYS A 217 27.02 1.38 10.82
C CYS A 217 28.01 0.36 11.38
N ILE A 218 28.85 -0.10 10.47
CA ILE A 218 29.47 -1.40 10.50
C ILE A 218 30.97 -1.15 10.31
N TYR A 219 31.71 -1.07 11.43
CA TYR A 219 32.96 -1.81 11.51
C TYR A 219 32.68 -3.32 11.74
N CYS A 220 31.46 -3.81 11.50
CA CYS A 220 31.11 -5.20 11.69
C CYS A 220 31.60 -6.03 10.48
N ASN A 221 32.37 -7.07 10.74
CA ASN A 221 32.99 -7.85 9.68
C ASN A 221 31.99 -8.67 8.85
N PRO A 222 32.32 -8.96 7.58
CA PRO A 222 31.38 -9.45 6.57
C PRO A 222 31.19 -10.97 6.60
N LYS A 223 30.12 -11.37 5.89
CA LYS A 223 29.62 -12.72 5.51
C LYS A 223 30.41 -13.96 5.97
N ARG A 224 29.67 -14.90 6.56
CA ARG A 224 29.96 -16.34 6.44
C ARG A 224 29.19 -16.93 5.27
#